data_AF-A0A6N6W7Z6-F1
#
_entry.id   AF-A0A6N6W7Z6-F1
#
_cell.length_a   1.000
_cell.length_b   1.000
_cell.length_c   1.000
_cell.angle_alpha   90.00
_cell.angle_beta   90.00
_cell.angle_gamma   90.00
#
_symmetry.space_group_name_H-M   'P 1'
#
loop_
_entity.id
_entity.type
_entity.pdbx_description
1 polymer ?
#
loop_
_entity_poly.entity_id
_entity_poly.type
_entity_poly.pdbx_seq_one_letter_code
_entity_poly.pdbx_strand_id
1 'polypeptide(L)'
;MDNPDTKPTQQRRLHPLVATAAGAVIIASLAATAAVTGLFPSASSSGAQTDQTQAAQVATQPGVVDSAAPANPAAQQAAAQAEAQQQAAQQQAPQRAPAPTQQQQYAQQQQAQPAPQYAQQQQARPAPQYAQQQPSQPAYCSTCGTVEGISAVRQEGHGTGIGAVGGAVAGGVVGNQFGSGNGRTAMTVLGALGGGLAGNSVEKHIRSTTSYSVRVRMENGKTRYFTYHEAPPFQQGQRVRVENGTLVAS
;
A
#
# COMPACT_ATOMS: atom_id res chain seq x y z
N MET A 1 -34.52 -78.21 -13.53
CA MET A 1 -33.06 -78.15 -13.68
C MET A 1 -32.86 -77.76 -15.14
N ASP A 2 -32.38 -76.56 -15.50
CA ASP A 2 -31.05 -76.02 -15.23
C ASP A 2 -30.98 -74.47 -15.30
N ASN A 3 -29.88 -73.96 -14.74
CA ASN A 3 -29.58 -72.60 -14.27
C ASN A 3 -29.00 -71.69 -15.40
N PRO A 4 -29.14 -70.35 -15.36
CA PRO A 4 -28.60 -69.45 -16.38
C PRO A 4 -27.09 -69.19 -16.25
N ASP A 5 -26.41 -69.12 -17.39
CA ASP A 5 -24.99 -68.79 -17.56
C ASP A 5 -24.63 -67.40 -17.01
N THR A 6 -23.85 -67.36 -15.92
CA THR A 6 -23.12 -66.17 -15.46
C THR A 6 -21.70 -66.17 -16.02
N LYS A 7 -21.39 -65.24 -16.93
CA LYS A 7 -20.00 -64.95 -17.34
C LYS A 7 -19.28 -64.17 -16.23
N PRO A 8 -18.08 -64.59 -15.78
CA PRO A 8 -17.31 -63.80 -14.82
C PRO A 8 -16.68 -62.59 -15.53
N THR A 9 -16.99 -61.39 -15.05
CA THR A 9 -16.25 -60.17 -15.41
C THR A 9 -14.82 -60.26 -14.87
N GLN A 10 -13.85 -60.36 -15.78
CA GLN A 10 -12.42 -60.37 -15.46
C GLN A 10 -12.01 -59.00 -14.88
N GLN A 11 -11.77 -58.93 -13.58
CA GLN A 11 -11.24 -57.72 -12.94
C GLN A 11 -9.77 -57.51 -13.38
N ARG A 12 -9.52 -56.47 -14.19
CA ARG A 12 -8.16 -56.01 -14.50
C ARG A 12 -7.51 -55.47 -13.22
N ARG A 13 -6.62 -56.26 -12.62
CA ARG A 13 -5.75 -55.79 -11.56
C ARG A 13 -4.66 -54.93 -12.19
N LEU A 14 -4.65 -53.64 -11.86
CA LEU A 14 -3.60 -52.72 -12.27
C LEU A 14 -2.26 -53.19 -11.66
N HIS A 15 -1.25 -53.31 -12.51
CA HIS A 15 0.08 -53.69 -12.07
C HIS A 15 0.65 -52.60 -11.16
N PRO A 16 1.26 -52.96 -10.02
CA PRO A 16 1.76 -51.99 -9.03
C PRO A 16 2.77 -50.99 -9.61
N LEU A 17 3.48 -51.36 -10.69
CA LEU A 17 4.38 -50.47 -11.42
C LEU A 17 3.66 -49.37 -12.23
N VAL A 18 2.43 -49.62 -12.69
CA VAL A 18 1.66 -48.61 -13.43
C VAL A 18 1.08 -47.56 -12.47
N ALA A 19 0.74 -47.97 -11.25
CA ALA A 19 0.24 -47.05 -10.22
C ALA A 19 1.32 -46.08 -9.73
N THR A 20 2.57 -46.54 -9.57
CA THR A 20 3.69 -45.67 -9.16
C THR A 20 4.07 -44.67 -10.26
N ALA A 21 4.10 -45.12 -11.52
CA ALA A 21 4.36 -44.24 -12.65
C ALA A 21 3.30 -43.13 -12.80
N ALA A 22 2.01 -43.48 -12.65
CA ALA A 22 0.92 -42.49 -12.72
C ALA A 22 1.04 -41.43 -11.60
N GLY A 23 1.42 -41.82 -10.38
CA GLY A 23 1.64 -40.89 -9.28
C GLY A 23 2.77 -39.89 -9.54
N ALA A 24 3.89 -40.36 -10.09
CA ALA A 24 5.04 -39.50 -10.41
C ALA A 24 4.71 -38.46 -11.49
N VAL A 25 3.95 -38.86 -12.52
CA VAL A 25 3.55 -37.96 -13.61
C VAL A 25 2.65 -36.83 -13.10
N ILE A 26 1.69 -37.12 -12.21
CA ILE A 26 0.79 -36.10 -11.65
C ILE A 26 1.57 -35.06 -10.84
N ILE A 27 2.51 -35.50 -9.99
CA ILE A 27 3.35 -34.59 -9.19
C ILE A 27 4.23 -33.72 -10.09
N ALA A 28 4.84 -34.31 -11.13
CA ALA A 28 5.67 -33.58 -12.08
C ALA A 28 4.85 -32.55 -12.90
N SER A 29 3.64 -32.89 -13.33
CA SER A 29 2.77 -31.97 -14.06
C SER A 29 2.28 -30.81 -13.20
N LEU A 30 1.94 -31.05 -11.93
CA LEU A 30 1.56 -30.00 -10.99
C LEU A 30 2.73 -29.02 -10.75
N ALA A 31 3.95 -29.55 -10.58
CA ALA A 31 5.14 -28.72 -10.47
C ALA A 31 5.40 -27.90 -11.75
N ALA A 32 5.23 -28.47 -12.95
CA ALA A 32 5.39 -27.70 -14.18
C ALA A 32 4.37 -26.54 -14.29
N THR A 33 3.10 -26.75 -13.92
CA THR A 33 2.08 -25.70 -14.00
C THR A 33 2.35 -24.53 -13.05
N ALA A 34 2.82 -24.79 -11.83
CA ALA A 34 3.14 -23.74 -10.87
C ALA A 34 4.33 -22.87 -11.32
N ALA A 35 5.24 -23.40 -12.15
CA ALA A 35 6.37 -22.66 -12.71
C ALA A 35 5.92 -21.71 -13.81
N VAL A 36 4.97 -22.13 -14.64
CA VAL A 36 4.44 -21.30 -15.73
C VAL A 36 3.55 -20.17 -15.20
N THR A 37 2.78 -20.42 -14.13
CA THR A 37 1.90 -19.39 -13.52
C THR A 37 2.64 -18.46 -12.57
N GLY A 38 3.96 -18.61 -12.40
CA GLY A 38 4.77 -17.76 -11.53
C GLY A 38 4.45 -17.89 -10.04
N LEU A 39 3.88 -19.03 -9.61
CA LEU A 39 3.45 -19.25 -8.22
C LEU A 39 4.57 -19.83 -7.34
N PHE A 40 5.74 -20.17 -7.89
CA PHE A 40 6.87 -20.60 -7.08
C PHE A 40 7.61 -19.42 -6.45
N PRO A 41 7.72 -19.36 -5.11
CA PRO A 41 8.75 -18.55 -4.49
C PRO A 41 10.12 -19.07 -4.94
N SER A 42 10.96 -18.18 -5.42
CA SER A 42 12.34 -18.47 -5.81
C SER A 42 13.11 -19.08 -4.64
N ALA A 43 13.18 -20.40 -4.56
CA ALA A 43 14.08 -21.10 -3.65
C ALA A 43 15.45 -21.22 -4.35
N SER A 44 16.37 -20.31 -4.02
CA SER A 44 17.78 -20.50 -4.34
C SER A 44 18.36 -21.57 -3.41
N SER A 45 18.63 -22.76 -3.93
CA SER A 45 19.44 -23.76 -3.21
C SER A 45 20.92 -23.51 -3.48
N SER A 46 21.60 -22.92 -2.51
CA SER A 46 23.05 -23.07 -2.37
C SER A 46 23.29 -24.10 -1.27
N GLY A 47 23.89 -25.24 -1.61
CA GLY A 47 24.49 -26.13 -0.60
C GLY A 47 24.14 -27.61 -0.70
N ALA A 48 25.08 -28.36 -1.27
CA ALA A 48 25.55 -29.68 -0.86
C ALA A 48 24.54 -30.81 -0.59
N GLN A 49 24.51 -31.73 -1.55
CA GLN A 49 24.27 -33.15 -1.37
C GLN A 49 25.13 -33.70 -0.22
N THR A 50 24.52 -34.23 0.85
CA THR A 50 25.16 -35.10 1.83
C THR A 50 24.13 -36.08 2.36
N ASP A 51 24.36 -37.37 2.07
CA ASP A 51 23.72 -38.51 2.72
C ASP A 51 23.91 -38.42 4.23
N GLN A 52 22.81 -38.48 5.00
CA GLN A 52 22.76 -39.19 6.28
C GLN A 52 21.33 -39.26 6.84
N THR A 53 20.86 -40.49 7.00
CA THR A 53 19.78 -40.90 7.90
C THR A 53 20.06 -40.47 9.34
N GLN A 54 19.13 -39.78 10.01
CA GLN A 54 19.01 -39.90 11.46
C GLN A 54 17.60 -39.60 11.99
N ALA A 55 17.26 -40.38 13.02
CA ALA A 55 15.96 -40.62 13.61
C ALA A 55 15.24 -39.39 14.17
N ALA A 56 13.91 -39.51 14.19
CA ALA A 56 13.01 -38.74 15.02
C ALA A 56 13.47 -38.76 16.49
N GLN A 57 13.68 -37.58 17.07
CA GLN A 57 13.68 -37.41 18.51
C GLN A 57 12.48 -36.57 18.92
N VAL A 58 11.50 -37.30 19.46
CA VAL A 58 10.43 -36.79 20.31
C VAL A 58 11.07 -36.32 21.61
N ALA A 59 10.93 -35.04 21.93
CA ALA A 59 11.18 -34.51 23.26
C ALA A 59 9.87 -33.90 23.78
N THR A 60 9.17 -34.66 24.60
CA THR A 60 8.15 -34.17 25.53
C THR A 60 8.83 -33.33 26.61
N GLN A 61 8.36 -32.10 26.86
CA GLN A 61 8.51 -31.48 28.17
C GLN A 61 7.20 -30.87 28.67
N PRO A 62 6.88 -31.04 29.97
CA PRO A 62 5.63 -30.63 30.59
C PRO A 62 5.76 -29.24 31.21
N GLY A 63 4.72 -28.42 31.08
CA GLY A 63 4.68 -27.10 31.69
C GLY A 63 3.37 -26.40 31.37
N VAL A 64 2.31 -26.83 32.05
CA VAL A 64 1.04 -26.10 32.09
C VAL A 64 1.23 -24.80 32.86
N VAL A 65 1.04 -23.66 32.20
CA VAL A 65 0.50 -22.46 32.84
C VAL A 65 -0.64 -21.94 31.97
N ASP A 66 -1.83 -22.09 32.51
CA ASP A 66 -3.02 -21.37 32.09
C ASP A 66 -2.78 -19.88 32.38
N SER A 67 -2.90 -19.05 31.35
CA SER A 67 -2.96 -17.59 31.47
C SER A 67 -3.72 -17.08 30.25
N ALA A 68 -5.04 -17.26 30.30
CA ALA A 68 -5.97 -16.45 29.55
C ALA A 68 -5.84 -14.98 29.98
N ALA A 69 -5.03 -14.20 29.26
CA ALA A 69 -5.12 -12.74 29.21
C ALA A 69 -4.68 -12.24 27.82
N PRO A 70 -5.44 -11.35 27.16
CA PRO A 70 -5.07 -10.84 25.84
C PRO A 70 -3.84 -9.94 25.94
N ALA A 71 -2.81 -10.25 25.15
CA ALA A 71 -1.66 -9.38 24.95
C ALA A 71 -2.11 -8.08 24.29
N ASN A 72 -1.92 -6.95 24.99
CA ASN A 72 -2.31 -5.62 24.50
C ASN A 72 -1.07 -4.92 23.87
N PRO A 73 -0.95 -4.85 22.53
CA PRO A 73 0.19 -4.24 21.84
C PRO A 73 0.31 -2.72 22.05
N ALA A 74 -0.68 -2.07 22.67
CA ALA A 74 -0.65 -0.63 22.95
C ALA A 74 0.38 -0.22 24.03
N ALA A 75 0.74 -1.10 24.96
CA ALA A 75 1.66 -0.75 26.05
C ALA A 75 3.13 -0.64 25.59
N GLN A 76 3.53 -1.39 24.55
CA GLN A 76 4.89 -1.35 24.02
C GLN A 76 5.14 -0.14 23.11
N GLN A 77 4.10 0.40 22.46
CA GLN A 77 4.23 1.59 21.61
C GLN A 77 4.33 2.90 22.41
N ALA A 78 3.82 2.93 23.64
CA ALA A 78 3.91 4.12 24.50
C ALA A 78 5.33 4.35 25.06
N ALA A 79 6.12 3.29 25.26
CA ALA A 79 7.50 3.42 25.77
C ALA A 79 8.46 3.99 24.72
N ALA A 80 8.31 3.62 23.44
CA ALA A 80 9.20 4.06 22.36
C ALA A 80 9.02 5.53 21.95
N GLN A 81 7.87 6.14 22.29
CA GLN A 81 7.58 7.55 21.95
C GLN A 81 8.16 8.54 22.97
N ALA A 82 8.39 8.10 24.22
CA ALA A 82 8.92 8.95 25.28
C ALA A 82 10.42 9.27 25.08
N GLU A 83 11.20 8.34 24.52
CA GLU A 83 12.65 8.51 24.34
C GLU A 83 12.98 9.46 23.16
N ALA A 84 12.12 9.55 22.15
CA ALA A 84 12.34 10.41 20.98
C ALA A 84 12.13 11.91 21.26
N GLN A 85 11.35 12.28 22.29
CA GLN A 85 11.07 13.68 22.61
C GLN A 85 12.17 14.35 23.45
N GLN A 86 12.99 13.59 24.19
CA GLN A 86 14.05 14.16 25.03
C GLN A 86 15.30 14.61 24.25
N GLN A 87 15.58 14.03 23.09
CA GLN A 87 16.74 14.41 22.28
C GLN A 87 16.55 15.73 21.48
N ALA A 88 15.31 16.17 21.25
CA ALA A 88 15.04 17.42 20.51
C ALA A 88 15.16 18.70 21.38
N ALA A 89 15.26 18.58 22.70
CA ALA A 89 15.17 19.73 23.62
C ALA A 89 16.52 20.41 23.97
N GLN A 90 17.67 19.90 23.51
CA GLN A 90 18.99 20.48 23.88
C GLN A 90 19.63 21.40 22.83
N GLN A 91 19.02 21.63 21.65
CA GLN A 91 19.67 22.39 20.56
C GLN A 91 19.12 23.80 20.30
N GLN A 92 18.29 24.36 21.17
CA GLN A 92 17.83 25.76 21.01
C GLN A 92 18.13 26.59 22.25
N ALA A 93 19.35 27.12 22.31
CA ALA A 93 19.68 28.28 23.12
C ALA A 93 19.40 29.56 22.30
N PRO A 94 18.46 30.44 22.70
CA PRO A 94 18.32 31.76 22.13
C PRO A 94 19.27 32.74 22.83
N GLN A 95 20.31 33.20 22.12
CA GLN A 95 21.08 34.37 22.52
C GLN A 95 20.20 35.61 22.35
N ARG A 96 19.85 36.22 23.49
CA ARG A 96 18.96 37.38 23.61
C ARG A 96 19.77 38.67 23.44
N ALA A 97 19.53 39.42 22.37
CA ALA A 97 19.91 40.84 22.29
C ALA A 97 18.85 41.70 23.01
N PRO A 98 19.22 42.76 23.76
CA PRO A 98 18.27 43.56 24.52
C PRO A 98 17.56 44.64 23.69
N ALA A 99 16.30 44.92 24.08
CA ALA A 99 15.37 45.86 23.46
C ALA A 99 15.60 47.32 23.91
N PRO A 100 15.16 48.33 23.13
CA PRO A 100 15.05 49.70 23.62
C PRO A 100 13.72 49.92 24.35
N THR A 101 13.83 50.60 25.48
CA THR A 101 12.77 51.02 26.41
C THR A 101 11.92 52.16 25.84
N GLN A 102 10.59 52.01 25.93
CA GLN A 102 9.66 53.13 25.90
C GLN A 102 9.55 53.72 27.31
N GLN A 103 9.92 54.99 27.47
CA GLN A 103 9.51 55.80 28.61
C GLN A 103 8.65 56.95 28.10
N GLN A 104 7.34 56.86 28.38
CA GLN A 104 6.46 58.01 28.45
C GLN A 104 6.92 58.88 29.63
N GLN A 105 7.31 60.12 29.36
CA GLN A 105 7.39 61.14 30.38
C GLN A 105 6.48 62.31 29.99
N TYR A 106 5.46 62.45 30.80
CA TYR A 106 4.47 63.52 30.85
C TYR A 106 5.07 64.78 31.51
N ALA A 107 4.42 65.90 31.19
CA ALA A 107 4.52 67.25 31.77
C ALA A 107 5.53 68.23 31.13
N GLN A 108 5.02 69.14 30.29
CA GLN A 108 4.73 70.51 30.75
C GLN A 108 3.94 71.31 29.71
N GLN A 109 2.79 71.82 30.15
CA GLN A 109 2.11 72.97 29.56
C GLN A 109 2.89 74.23 29.93
N GLN A 110 3.25 75.06 28.96
CA GLN A 110 3.45 76.49 29.16
C GLN A 110 3.17 77.27 27.88
N GLN A 111 2.19 78.16 27.97
CA GLN A 111 1.76 79.11 26.95
C GLN A 111 2.76 80.27 26.84
N ALA A 112 3.06 80.72 25.61
CA ALA A 112 3.45 82.10 25.32
C ALA A 112 3.24 82.46 23.83
N GLN A 113 2.21 83.28 23.60
CA GLN A 113 1.97 84.36 22.63
C GLN A 113 2.54 84.36 21.18
N PRO A 114 1.78 84.89 20.19
CA PRO A 114 2.18 84.96 18.79
C PRO A 114 2.90 86.27 18.44
N ALA A 115 3.93 86.19 17.59
CA ALA A 115 4.51 87.33 16.86
C ALA A 115 4.72 86.95 15.38
N PRO A 116 4.34 87.79 14.39
CA PRO A 116 4.36 87.42 12.98
C PRO A 116 5.56 88.04 12.26
N GLN A 117 6.50 87.26 11.72
CA GLN A 117 7.41 87.77 10.68
C GLN A 117 7.78 86.70 9.64
N TYR A 118 7.10 86.83 8.50
CA TYR A 118 7.58 86.64 7.13
C TYR A 118 9.07 86.25 6.97
N ALA A 119 9.31 84.99 6.63
CA ALA A 119 10.39 84.63 5.73
C ALA A 119 9.84 83.59 4.76
N GLN A 120 9.63 84.01 3.51
CA GLN A 120 9.31 83.11 2.41
C GLN A 120 10.47 82.12 2.26
N GLN A 121 10.28 80.89 2.75
CA GLN A 121 11.05 79.77 2.25
C GLN A 121 10.53 79.47 0.85
N GLN A 122 11.33 79.83 -0.15
CA GLN A 122 11.18 79.34 -1.50
C GLN A 122 11.22 77.82 -1.46
N GLN A 123 10.05 77.20 -1.48
CA GLN A 123 9.88 75.77 -1.63
C GLN A 123 10.36 75.40 -3.02
N ALA A 124 11.57 74.85 -3.10
CA ALA A 124 12.03 74.12 -4.26
C ALA A 124 10.99 73.05 -4.56
N ARG A 125 10.36 73.13 -5.73
CA ARG A 125 9.42 72.12 -6.20
C ARG A 125 10.16 70.78 -6.24
N PRO A 126 9.67 69.73 -5.54
CA PRO A 126 10.24 68.40 -5.74
C PRO A 126 10.02 68.03 -7.21
N ALA A 127 11.10 67.67 -7.91
CA ALA A 127 11.01 67.09 -9.24
C ALA A 127 10.09 65.85 -9.16
N PRO A 128 9.21 65.61 -10.16
CA PRO A 128 8.42 64.40 -10.18
C PRO A 128 9.37 63.21 -10.24
N GLN A 129 9.50 62.49 -9.13
CA GLN A 129 10.11 61.17 -9.14
C GLN A 129 9.21 60.29 -10.01
N TYR A 130 9.67 60.02 -11.23
CA TYR A 130 9.19 58.88 -12.00
C TYR A 130 9.49 57.67 -11.13
N ALA A 131 8.47 57.23 -10.39
CA ALA A 131 8.53 55.98 -9.65
C ALA A 131 8.94 54.93 -10.67
N GLN A 132 10.14 54.37 -10.51
CA GLN A 132 10.55 53.22 -11.27
C GLN A 132 9.48 52.16 -11.04
N GLN A 133 8.70 51.88 -12.09
CA GLN A 133 7.69 50.85 -12.06
C GLN A 133 8.45 49.55 -11.80
N GLN A 134 8.37 49.06 -10.56
CA GLN A 134 8.90 47.75 -10.21
C GLN A 134 8.34 46.74 -11.21
N PRO A 135 9.18 45.95 -11.90
CA PRO A 135 8.70 44.99 -12.87
C PRO A 135 7.68 44.08 -12.20
N SER A 136 6.44 44.09 -12.73
CA SER A 136 5.37 43.24 -12.28
C SER A 136 5.84 41.79 -12.39
N GLN A 137 6.05 41.14 -11.24
CA GLN A 137 6.36 39.71 -11.22
C GLN A 137 5.23 38.97 -11.93
N PRO A 138 5.54 37.98 -12.79
CA PRO A 138 4.52 37.27 -13.55
C PRO A 138 3.51 36.65 -12.59
N ALA A 139 2.23 37.02 -12.78
CA ALA A 139 1.15 36.52 -11.96
C ALA A 139 1.08 35.00 -12.11
N TYR A 140 1.34 34.33 -11.00
CA TYR A 140 1.42 32.89 -10.91
C TYR A 140 0.02 32.23 -11.06
N CYS A 141 -0.15 31.30 -12.02
CA CYS A 141 -1.41 30.57 -12.15
C CYS A 141 -1.53 29.47 -11.09
N SER A 142 -2.32 29.70 -10.04
CA SER A 142 -2.43 28.78 -8.90
C SER A 142 -3.12 27.45 -9.19
N THR A 143 -3.90 27.41 -10.25
CA THR A 143 -4.52 26.20 -10.81
C THR A 143 -3.75 25.65 -12.00
N CYS A 144 -2.69 26.37 -12.42
CA CYS A 144 -1.71 26.08 -13.46
C CYS A 144 -0.89 24.81 -13.14
N GLY A 145 -0.73 23.86 -14.07
CA GLY A 145 0.21 22.76 -13.89
C GLY A 145 0.66 22.05 -15.17
N THR A 146 1.57 21.11 -15.00
CA THR A 146 2.07 20.22 -16.05
C THR A 146 2.00 18.78 -15.56
N VAL A 147 1.50 17.87 -16.41
CA VAL A 147 1.46 16.44 -16.09
C VAL A 147 2.88 15.88 -16.03
N GLU A 148 3.33 15.44 -14.85
CA GLU A 148 4.64 14.80 -14.67
C GLU A 148 4.63 13.32 -15.05
N GLY A 149 3.48 12.66 -14.96
CA GLY A 149 3.35 11.25 -15.29
C GLY A 149 1.96 10.71 -15.00
N ILE A 150 1.65 9.60 -15.67
CA ILE A 150 0.39 8.88 -15.54
C ILE A 150 0.75 7.45 -15.18
N SER A 151 0.22 6.95 -14.08
CA SER A 151 0.50 5.60 -13.58
C SER A 151 -0.79 4.81 -13.45
N ALA A 152 -0.88 3.66 -14.11
CA ALA A 152 -1.93 2.69 -13.85
C ALA A 152 -1.63 1.95 -12.55
N VAL A 153 -2.51 2.09 -11.57
CA VAL A 153 -2.44 1.42 -10.27
C VAL A 153 -3.55 0.38 -10.22
N ARG A 154 -3.14 -0.89 -10.18
CA ARG A 154 -4.07 -2.00 -9.93
C ARG A 154 -4.33 -2.07 -8.44
N GLN A 155 -5.58 -1.91 -8.05
CA GLN A 155 -6.04 -2.10 -6.67
C GLN A 155 -6.68 -3.48 -6.58
N GLU A 156 -6.19 -4.31 -5.67
CA GLU A 156 -6.78 -5.62 -5.41
C GLU A 156 -8.22 -5.47 -4.95
N GLY A 157 -9.10 -6.33 -5.45
CA GLY A 157 -10.50 -6.32 -5.05
C GLY A 157 -10.66 -6.82 -3.61
N HIS A 158 -11.68 -6.34 -2.92
CA HIS A 158 -12.06 -6.92 -1.63
C HIS A 158 -12.63 -8.33 -1.84
N GLY A 159 -12.07 -9.29 -1.11
CA GLY A 159 -12.60 -10.65 -1.06
C GLY A 159 -13.88 -10.66 -0.22
N THR A 160 -14.99 -11.12 -0.81
CA THR A 160 -16.27 -11.33 -0.14
C THR A 160 -16.35 -12.70 0.52
N GLY A 161 -15.43 -13.61 0.19
CA GLY A 161 -15.38 -14.97 0.70
C GLY A 161 -16.25 -15.95 -0.10
N ILE A 162 -17.00 -15.46 -1.10
CA ILE A 162 -17.77 -16.30 -2.02
C ILE A 162 -16.85 -17.27 -2.75
N GLY A 163 -15.68 -16.81 -3.19
CA GLY A 163 -14.68 -17.67 -3.82
C GLY A 163 -14.16 -18.75 -2.87
N ALA A 164 -14.00 -18.42 -1.59
CA ALA A 164 -13.55 -19.38 -0.58
C ALA A 164 -14.60 -20.47 -0.29
N VAL A 165 -15.87 -20.07 -0.14
CA VAL A 165 -16.96 -21.02 0.10
C VAL A 165 -17.19 -21.90 -1.13
N GLY A 166 -17.31 -21.29 -2.31
CA GLY A 166 -17.49 -22.02 -3.57
C GLY A 166 -16.31 -22.94 -3.87
N GLY A 167 -15.08 -22.47 -3.66
CA GLY A 167 -13.87 -23.24 -3.83
C GLY A 167 -13.76 -24.40 -2.83
N ALA A 168 -14.15 -24.22 -1.57
CA ALA A 168 -14.14 -25.28 -0.57
C ALA A 168 -15.16 -26.38 -0.87
N VAL A 169 -16.37 -26.01 -1.29
CA VAL A 169 -17.40 -26.98 -1.69
C VAL A 169 -16.94 -27.75 -2.93
N ALA A 170 -16.48 -27.06 -3.96
CA ALA A 170 -15.99 -27.69 -5.19
C ALA A 170 -14.77 -28.59 -4.89
N GLY A 171 -13.79 -28.10 -4.15
CA GLY A 171 -12.58 -28.83 -3.77
C GLY A 171 -12.86 -30.04 -2.88
N GLY A 172 -13.83 -29.95 -1.97
CA GLY A 172 -14.27 -31.08 -1.15
C GLY A 172 -14.94 -32.18 -1.98
N VAL A 173 -15.85 -31.82 -2.89
CA VAL A 173 -16.53 -32.79 -3.78
C VAL A 173 -15.54 -33.46 -4.72
N VAL A 174 -14.61 -32.71 -5.30
CA VAL A 174 -13.54 -33.23 -6.15
C VAL A 174 -12.61 -34.14 -5.33
N GLY A 175 -12.14 -33.69 -4.17
CA GLY A 175 -11.26 -34.46 -3.28
C GLY A 175 -11.88 -35.79 -2.81
N ASN A 176 -13.19 -35.78 -2.51
CA ASN A 176 -13.92 -36.99 -2.13
C ASN A 176 -13.96 -38.05 -3.25
N GLN A 177 -13.98 -37.64 -4.52
CA GLN A 177 -13.99 -38.55 -5.67
C GLN A 177 -12.65 -39.24 -5.91
N PHE A 178 -11.55 -38.56 -5.61
CA PHE A 178 -10.20 -39.12 -5.76
C PHE A 178 -9.75 -39.94 -4.55
N GLY A 179 -10.45 -39.85 -3.41
CA GLY A 179 -10.19 -40.68 -2.23
C GLY A 179 -10.91 -42.05 -2.29
N SER A 180 -10.35 -43.03 -1.59
CA SER A 180 -11.00 -44.33 -1.34
C SER A 180 -11.04 -44.64 0.15
N GLY A 181 -12.07 -45.39 0.60
CA GLY A 181 -12.27 -45.74 2.02
C GLY A 181 -12.16 -44.53 2.95
N ASN A 182 -11.32 -44.64 3.98
CA ASN A 182 -11.04 -43.56 4.93
C ASN A 182 -10.24 -42.39 4.31
N GLY A 183 -9.57 -42.61 3.18
CA GLY A 183 -8.85 -41.56 2.45
C GLY A 183 -9.77 -40.50 1.84
N ARG A 184 -11.06 -40.80 1.67
CA ARG A 184 -12.07 -39.84 1.19
C ARG A 184 -12.23 -38.64 2.12
N THR A 185 -12.34 -38.87 3.42
CA THR A 185 -12.50 -37.81 4.41
C THR A 185 -11.26 -36.92 4.46
N ALA A 186 -10.07 -37.53 4.49
CA ALA A 186 -8.81 -36.79 4.48
C ALA A 186 -8.67 -35.93 3.21
N MET A 187 -8.95 -36.51 2.03
CA MET A 187 -8.89 -35.77 0.76
C MET A 187 -9.99 -34.71 0.63
N THR A 188 -11.16 -34.91 1.22
CA THR A 188 -12.23 -33.91 1.25
C THR A 188 -11.82 -32.69 2.07
N VAL A 189 -11.28 -32.91 3.28
CA VAL A 189 -10.80 -31.81 4.14
C VAL A 189 -9.64 -31.08 3.46
N LEU A 190 -8.68 -31.82 2.92
CA LEU A 190 -7.56 -31.25 2.17
C LEU A 190 -8.03 -30.45 0.94
N GLY A 191 -8.95 -31.01 0.17
CA GLY A 191 -9.53 -30.36 -1.01
C GLY A 191 -10.35 -29.12 -0.67
N ALA A 192 -11.11 -29.15 0.43
CA ALA A 192 -11.89 -28.01 0.90
C ALA A 192 -11.00 -26.87 1.39
N LEU A 193 -9.95 -27.18 2.17
CA LEU A 193 -8.98 -26.18 2.62
C LEU A 193 -8.20 -25.58 1.43
N GLY A 194 -7.71 -26.44 0.53
CA GLY A 194 -7.00 -26.00 -0.68
C GLY A 194 -7.88 -25.15 -1.61
N GLY A 195 -9.10 -25.61 -1.87
CA GLY A 195 -10.07 -24.91 -2.70
C GLY A 195 -10.53 -23.58 -2.11
N GLY A 196 -10.69 -23.51 -0.78
CA GLY A 196 -11.09 -22.28 -0.11
C GLY A 196 -10.01 -21.19 -0.13
N LEU A 197 -8.75 -21.56 0.14
CA LEU A 197 -7.63 -20.62 0.09
C LEU A 197 -7.38 -20.12 -1.34
N ALA A 198 -7.37 -21.02 -2.32
CA ALA A 198 -7.21 -20.67 -3.72
C ALA A 198 -8.38 -19.80 -4.22
N GLY A 199 -9.61 -20.13 -3.83
CA GLY A 199 -10.81 -19.41 -4.24
C GLY A 199 -10.84 -17.96 -3.79
N ASN A 200 -10.38 -17.64 -2.57
CA ASN A 200 -10.32 -16.26 -2.08
C ASN A 200 -9.32 -15.40 -2.89
N SER A 201 -8.15 -15.95 -3.23
CA SER A 201 -7.14 -15.24 -3.99
C SER A 201 -7.59 -14.96 -5.43
N VAL A 202 -8.23 -15.95 -6.06
CA VAL A 202 -8.84 -15.79 -7.39
C VAL A 202 -9.94 -14.72 -7.35
N GLU A 203 -10.77 -14.73 -6.32
CA GLU A 203 -11.81 -13.72 -6.16
C GLU A 203 -11.24 -12.30 -6.08
N LYS A 204 -10.25 -12.06 -5.22
CA LYS A 204 -9.59 -10.75 -5.09
C LYS A 204 -8.96 -10.28 -6.40
N HIS A 205 -8.37 -11.22 -7.15
CA HIS A 205 -7.73 -10.92 -8.42
C HIS A 205 -8.75 -10.58 -9.52
N ILE A 206 -9.85 -11.33 -9.61
CA ILE A 206 -10.92 -11.05 -10.59
C ILE A 206 -11.63 -9.74 -10.26
N ARG A 207 -11.81 -9.45 -8.97
CA ARG A 207 -12.46 -8.22 -8.50
C ARG A 207 -11.52 -7.01 -8.46
N SER A 208 -10.26 -7.16 -8.88
CA SER A 208 -9.32 -6.04 -8.89
C SER A 208 -9.77 -4.97 -9.87
N THR A 209 -9.59 -3.71 -9.49
CA THR A 209 -9.92 -2.55 -10.33
C THR A 209 -8.65 -1.80 -10.68
N THR A 210 -8.51 -1.38 -11.94
CA THR A 210 -7.42 -0.50 -12.36
C THR A 210 -7.87 0.95 -12.23
N SER A 211 -7.07 1.78 -11.56
CA SER A 211 -7.27 3.22 -11.51
C SER A 211 -6.02 3.93 -12.01
N TYR A 212 -6.17 5.08 -12.65
CA TYR A 212 -5.07 5.88 -13.15
C TYR A 212 -4.80 7.02 -12.18
N SER A 213 -3.54 7.17 -11.76
CA SER A 213 -3.08 8.31 -10.96
C SER A 213 -2.30 9.26 -11.87
N VAL A 214 -2.81 10.48 -12.03
CA VAL A 214 -2.17 11.55 -12.78
C VAL A 214 -1.42 12.43 -11.80
N ARG A 215 -0.10 12.45 -11.91
CA ARG A 215 0.78 13.33 -11.14
C ARG A 215 0.93 14.65 -11.89
N VAL A 216 0.57 15.76 -11.26
CA VAL A 216 0.67 17.09 -11.85
C VAL A 216 1.61 17.95 -11.01
N ARG A 217 2.66 18.48 -11.65
CA ARG A 217 3.46 19.57 -11.08
C ARG A 217 2.69 20.85 -11.26
N MET A 218 2.14 21.35 -10.17
CA MET A 218 1.56 22.68 -10.14
C MET A 218 2.68 23.70 -10.32
N GLU A 219 2.39 24.81 -10.98
CA GLU A 219 3.43 25.79 -11.25
C GLU A 219 4.01 26.42 -9.93
N ASN A 220 3.35 26.26 -8.77
CA ASN A 220 3.74 26.79 -7.45
C ASN A 220 4.78 25.89 -6.79
N GLY A 221 5.27 24.91 -7.54
CA GLY A 221 6.21 23.91 -7.09
C GLY A 221 5.60 22.77 -6.29
N LYS A 222 4.27 22.74 -6.05
CA LYS A 222 3.61 21.60 -5.38
C LYS A 222 3.23 20.53 -6.40
N THR A 223 3.20 19.28 -5.97
CA THR A 223 2.69 18.17 -6.79
C THR A 223 1.31 17.77 -6.30
N ARG A 224 0.35 17.57 -7.21
CA ARG A 224 -1.00 17.07 -6.91
C ARG A 224 -1.27 15.77 -7.67
N TYR A 225 -2.07 14.90 -7.06
CA TYR A 225 -2.50 13.64 -7.65
C TYR A 225 -3.99 13.69 -7.95
N PHE A 226 -4.37 13.20 -9.12
CA PHE A 226 -5.75 13.09 -9.57
C PHE A 226 -6.01 11.65 -9.98
N THR A 227 -7.04 11.04 -9.40
CA THR A 227 -7.39 9.64 -9.65
C THR A 227 -8.52 9.55 -10.66
N TYR A 228 -8.36 8.69 -11.67
CA TYR A 228 -9.35 8.41 -12.71
C TYR A 228 -9.64 6.90 -12.75
N HIS A 229 -10.90 6.54 -12.99
CA HIS A 229 -11.30 5.14 -13.17
C HIS A 229 -11.05 4.62 -14.59
N GLU A 230 -10.90 5.53 -15.55
CA GLU A 230 -10.61 5.24 -16.96
C GLU A 230 -9.31 5.93 -17.38
N ALA A 231 -8.79 5.54 -18.55
CA ALA A 231 -7.58 6.15 -19.10
C ALA A 231 -7.82 7.66 -19.30
N PRO A 232 -7.06 8.53 -18.63
CA PRO A 232 -7.25 9.97 -18.75
C PRO A 232 -6.82 10.44 -20.14
N PRO A 233 -7.47 11.47 -20.72
CA PRO A 233 -7.16 11.99 -22.05
C PRO A 233 -5.91 12.90 -22.04
N PHE A 234 -4.99 12.67 -21.10
CA PHE A 234 -3.81 13.50 -20.92
C PHE A 234 -2.52 12.75 -21.29
N GLN A 235 -1.48 13.51 -21.62
CA GLN A 235 -0.15 12.99 -21.87
C GLN A 235 0.85 13.57 -20.86
N GLN A 236 1.95 12.84 -20.63
CA GLN A 236 3.07 13.37 -19.87
C GLN A 236 3.63 14.63 -20.54
N GLY A 237 3.90 15.68 -19.77
CA GLY A 237 4.35 16.99 -20.25
C GLY A 237 3.22 17.94 -20.67
N GLN A 238 1.96 17.48 -20.72
CA GLN A 238 0.84 18.34 -21.12
C GLN A 238 0.55 19.41 -20.06
N ARG A 239 0.26 20.63 -20.52
CA ARG A 239 -0.23 21.72 -19.67
C ARG A 239 -1.70 21.51 -19.34
N VAL A 240 -2.01 21.63 -18.06
CA VAL A 240 -3.36 21.41 -17.53
C VAL A 240 -3.70 22.48 -16.52
N ARG A 241 -5.01 22.73 -16.38
CA ARG A 241 -5.58 23.58 -15.34
C ARG A 241 -6.51 22.77 -14.47
N VAL A 242 -6.49 23.04 -13.17
CA VAL A 242 -7.43 22.45 -12.21
C VAL A 242 -8.70 23.29 -12.16
N GLU A 243 -9.83 22.70 -12.56
CA GLU A 243 -11.16 23.30 -12.52
C GLU A 243 -12.13 22.39 -11.76
N ASN A 244 -12.79 22.92 -10.72
CA ASN A 244 -13.77 22.17 -9.92
C ASN A 244 -13.24 20.82 -9.37
N GLY A 245 -11.92 20.71 -9.16
CA GLY A 245 -11.27 19.48 -8.70
C GLY A 245 -10.91 18.49 -9.82
N THR A 246 -11.25 18.78 -11.08
CA THR A 246 -10.88 18.02 -12.28
C THR A 246 -9.78 18.71 -13.07
N LEU A 247 -9.08 17.94 -13.92
CA LEU A 247 -8.09 18.50 -14.85
C LEU A 247 -8.74 18.82 -16.19
N VAL A 248 -8.38 19.96 -16.76
CA VAL A 248 -8.70 20.33 -18.14
C VAL A 248 -7.40 20.65 -18.88
N ALA A 249 -7.34 20.32 -20.17
CA ALA A 249 -6.23 20.74 -21.02
C ALA A 249 -6.22 22.27 -21.14
N SER A 250 -5.04 22.88 -21.14
CA SER A 250 -4.83 24.33 -21.27
C SER A 250 -4.10 24.69 -22.55
#